data_AF-A0A1I5U2D6-F1
#
_entry.id   AF-A0A1I5U2D6-F1
#
_cell.length_a   1.000
_cell.length_b   1.000
_cell.length_c   1.000
_cell.angle_alpha   90.00
_cell.angle_beta   90.00
_cell.angle_gamma   90.00
#
_symmetry.space_group_name_H-M   'P 1'
#
loop_
_entity.id
_entity.type
_entity.pdbx_description
1 polymer ?
#
loop_
_entity_poly.entity_id
_entity_poly.type
_entity_poly.pdbx_seq_one_letter_code
_entity_poly.pdbx_strand_id
1 'polypeptide(L)'
;MWNDLSRRRVLATAGAALIGGCSAIKAPTSEETPSNPSVSIDGEQANHEKQEINNVGFENRPQWWVNAFKWPYESETDGCVAGSLDSIPNLEMGRLGDDRGHHALRTATNLLQVLSCYRRTDHPAFLEKAKTISDQFIAISVGTDDGIYFPYTMEYKNLDRTFRAPWFSGLAQGKALSAYVDLYRATQDNYYFTLADNVFSTFTNLYKETEQPWICTVEDGFYWIEEYPSKPSSHVLNGFNMGLWGVYDYWMLTDSERAREVLECGLLTMSEKMSEYRNVGGRSYYSLDPAVETSEFYHRLHVRQFEELGKICDGNGFSEFADELRRDFWKEEWNDD
;
A
#
# COMPACT_ATOMS: atom_id res chain seq x y z
N MET A 1 47.37 -13.96 40.59
CA MET A 1 47.60 -13.82 42.05
C MET A 1 46.22 -13.81 42.70
N TRP A 2 45.62 -14.97 42.97
CA TRP A 2 45.70 -15.71 44.24
C TRP A 2 45.40 -14.84 45.47
N ASN A 3 44.19 -15.03 46.03
CA ASN A 3 43.86 -15.32 47.44
C ASN A 3 42.64 -14.52 47.94
N ASP A 4 41.85 -14.97 48.90
CA ASP A 4 41.42 -16.28 49.40
C ASP A 4 40.41 -16.01 50.54
N LEU A 5 39.48 -16.95 50.74
CA LEU A 5 38.76 -17.36 51.96
C LEU A 5 38.33 -16.35 53.06
N SER A 6 37.04 -16.45 53.43
CA SER A 6 36.61 -17.11 54.69
C SER A 6 35.07 -17.06 54.86
N ARG A 7 34.34 -18.13 54.53
CA ARG A 7 33.75 -19.13 55.46
C ARG A 7 33.40 -18.64 56.88
N ARG A 8 32.09 -18.68 57.20
CA ARG A 8 31.56 -19.25 58.46
C ARG A 8 30.30 -20.08 58.19
N ARG A 9 30.36 -21.36 58.58
CA ARG A 9 29.22 -22.28 58.79
C ARG A 9 28.94 -22.32 60.29
N VAL A 10 27.67 -22.34 60.70
CA VAL A 10 27.22 -23.05 61.92
C VAL A 10 25.79 -23.59 61.72
N LEU A 11 25.72 -24.92 61.69
CA LEU A 11 24.76 -25.89 62.23
C LEU A 11 23.23 -25.71 62.17
N ALA A 12 22.63 -26.86 61.88
CA ALA A 12 21.22 -27.19 61.77
C ALA A 12 20.51 -27.35 63.12
N THR A 13 19.19 -27.15 63.09
CA THR A 13 18.26 -27.82 64.00
C THR A 13 17.02 -28.23 63.22
N ALA A 14 16.75 -29.54 63.23
CA ALA A 14 15.52 -30.13 62.73
C ALA A 14 14.40 -29.94 63.77
N GLY A 15 13.21 -29.61 63.28
CA GLY A 15 11.98 -29.60 64.06
C GLY A 15 10.81 -29.89 63.13
N ALA A 16 10.30 -31.11 63.20
CA ALA A 16 9.06 -31.50 62.53
C ALA A 16 7.86 -31.06 63.37
N ALA A 17 6.89 -30.39 62.76
CA ALA A 17 5.51 -30.34 63.23
C ALA A 17 4.58 -30.16 62.04
N LEU A 18 3.62 -31.08 61.93
CA LEU A 18 2.52 -31.11 60.97
C LEU A 18 1.43 -30.08 61.31
N ILE A 19 0.54 -29.91 60.33
CA ILE A 19 -0.85 -29.43 60.38
C ILE A 19 -1.06 -27.95 60.00
N GLY A 20 -1.89 -27.75 58.96
CA GLY A 20 -2.64 -26.51 58.75
C GLY A 20 -2.66 -26.05 57.31
N GLY A 21 -3.57 -26.60 56.50
CA GLY A 21 -3.77 -26.16 55.13
C GLY A 21 -4.28 -24.71 55.05
N CYS A 22 -3.77 -23.99 54.05
CA CYS A 22 -4.46 -22.92 53.36
C CYS A 22 -3.86 -22.87 51.94
N SER A 23 -4.68 -23.17 50.94
CA SER A 23 -4.31 -23.04 49.53
C SER A 23 -3.80 -21.62 49.26
N ALA A 24 -2.50 -21.50 48.99
CA ALA A 24 -1.97 -20.29 48.37
C ALA A 24 -2.45 -20.29 46.92
N ILE A 25 -3.32 -19.33 46.61
CA ILE A 25 -3.69 -18.94 45.26
C ILE A 25 -2.38 -18.63 44.53
N LYS A 26 -2.01 -19.45 43.54
CA LYS A 26 -0.97 -19.10 42.58
C LYS A 26 -1.38 -17.76 41.97
N ALA A 27 -0.51 -16.76 42.10
CA ALA A 27 -0.59 -15.58 41.25
C ALA A 27 -0.65 -16.06 39.79
N PRO A 28 -1.52 -15.50 38.94
CA PRO A 28 -1.48 -15.82 37.53
C PRO A 28 -0.10 -15.43 37.03
N THR A 29 0.66 -16.43 36.58
CA THR A 29 1.77 -16.22 35.67
C THR A 29 1.23 -15.37 34.54
N SER A 30 1.87 -14.23 34.29
CA SER A 30 1.62 -13.42 33.10
C SER A 30 1.60 -14.37 31.91
N GLU A 31 0.41 -14.64 31.38
CA GLU A 31 0.28 -15.23 30.07
C GLU A 31 0.99 -14.25 29.14
N GLU A 32 2.17 -14.64 28.64
CA GLU A 32 2.71 -14.03 27.44
C GLU A 32 1.61 -14.18 26.40
N THR A 33 0.94 -13.06 26.09
CA THR A 33 0.06 -12.96 24.93
C THR A 33 0.86 -13.56 23.77
N PRO A 34 0.33 -14.54 23.02
CA PRO A 34 1.03 -15.07 21.86
C PRO A 34 1.40 -13.86 20.99
N SER A 35 2.69 -13.60 20.80
CA SER A 35 3.11 -12.57 19.87
C SER A 35 2.56 -13.00 18.51
N ASN A 36 1.69 -12.19 17.91
CA ASN A 36 1.25 -12.42 16.54
C ASN A 36 2.51 -12.63 15.67
N PRO A 37 2.46 -13.53 14.67
CA PRO A 37 3.60 -13.71 13.79
C PRO A 37 4.01 -12.36 13.19
N SER A 38 5.31 -12.13 13.03
CA SER A 38 5.85 -10.88 12.51
C SER A 38 6.99 -11.12 11.53
N VAL A 39 7.20 -10.18 10.62
CA VAL A 39 8.34 -10.15 9.71
C VAL A 39 9.10 -8.84 9.87
N SER A 40 10.41 -8.90 9.61
CA SER A 40 11.26 -7.71 9.64
C SER A 40 11.11 -6.94 8.32
N ILE A 41 10.72 -5.67 8.39
CA ILE A 41 10.75 -4.72 7.28
C ILE A 41 11.66 -3.57 7.68
N ASP A 42 12.79 -3.43 7.00
CA ASP A 42 13.79 -2.39 7.28
C ASP A 42 14.27 -2.33 8.75
N GLY A 43 14.30 -3.49 9.41
CA GLY A 43 14.65 -3.61 10.83
C GLY A 43 13.48 -3.44 11.81
N GLU A 44 12.32 -2.97 11.37
CA GLU A 44 11.09 -2.89 12.18
C GLU A 44 10.27 -4.17 12.07
N GLN A 45 9.56 -4.52 13.15
CA GLN A 45 8.67 -5.69 13.17
C GLN A 45 7.26 -5.31 12.73
N ALA A 46 6.82 -5.85 11.60
CA ALA A 46 5.45 -5.73 11.11
C ALA A 46 4.68 -7.03 11.42
N ASN A 47 3.46 -6.91 11.94
CA ASN A 47 2.52 -8.00 12.11
C ASN A 47 2.29 -8.66 10.75
N HIS A 48 2.29 -10.00 10.76
CA HIS A 48 2.25 -10.81 9.56
C HIS A 48 1.41 -12.05 9.80
N GLU A 49 0.60 -12.40 8.81
CA GLU A 49 -0.09 -13.67 8.76
C GLU A 49 -0.08 -14.17 7.31
N LYS A 50 0.28 -15.44 7.13
CA LYS A 50 0.22 -16.07 5.81
C LYS A 50 -1.23 -16.19 5.37
N GLN A 51 -1.52 -15.66 4.19
CA GLN A 51 -2.86 -15.63 3.65
C GLN A 51 -2.92 -16.41 2.35
N GLU A 52 -4.09 -16.97 2.05
CA GLU A 52 -4.38 -17.46 0.70
C GLU A 52 -4.70 -16.25 -0.18
N ILE A 53 -3.80 -15.96 -1.12
CA ILE A 53 -3.93 -14.85 -2.05
C ILE A 53 -4.28 -15.42 -3.43
N ASN A 54 -5.47 -15.08 -3.92
CA ASN A 54 -5.96 -15.53 -5.21
C ASN A 54 -5.19 -14.85 -6.35
N ASN A 55 -4.90 -15.64 -7.39
CA ASN A 55 -4.38 -15.13 -8.65
C ASN A 55 -5.52 -14.57 -9.51
N VAL A 56 -5.73 -13.27 -9.41
CA VAL A 56 -6.57 -12.48 -10.31
C VAL A 56 -5.75 -12.03 -11.52
N GLY A 57 -6.07 -12.63 -12.68
CA GLY A 57 -5.49 -12.31 -13.99
C GLY A 57 -5.72 -10.85 -14.37
N PHE A 58 -4.85 -10.31 -15.23
CA PHE A 58 -4.82 -8.87 -15.51
C PHE A 58 -6.17 -8.33 -16.01
N GLU A 59 -6.80 -9.05 -16.93
CA GLU A 59 -8.11 -8.74 -17.50
C GLU A 59 -9.24 -8.60 -16.46
N ASN A 60 -9.05 -9.22 -15.28
CA ASN A 60 -9.96 -9.19 -14.15
C ASN A 60 -9.50 -8.26 -13.02
N ARG A 61 -8.36 -7.57 -13.18
CA ARG A 61 -7.87 -6.57 -12.23
C ARG A 61 -8.75 -5.31 -12.26
N PRO A 62 -8.81 -4.57 -11.15
CA PRO A 62 -9.66 -3.39 -11.05
C PRO A 62 -9.38 -2.35 -12.13
N GLN A 63 -10.34 -2.05 -13.02
CA GLN A 63 -10.11 -0.98 -14.01
C GLN A 63 -10.01 0.39 -13.35
N TRP A 64 -10.52 0.60 -12.12
CA TRP A 64 -10.29 1.85 -11.41
C TRP A 64 -8.81 2.15 -11.17
N TRP A 65 -7.97 1.10 -11.18
CA TRP A 65 -6.52 1.21 -11.09
C TRP A 65 -5.92 1.92 -12.31
N VAL A 66 -6.45 1.59 -13.49
CA VAL A 66 -6.07 2.20 -14.77
C VAL A 66 -6.84 3.51 -15.01
N ASN A 67 -8.14 3.54 -14.73
CA ASN A 67 -9.05 4.68 -14.85
C ASN A 67 -10.16 4.61 -13.79
N ALA A 68 -10.05 5.43 -12.74
CA ALA A 68 -10.99 5.46 -11.60
C ALA A 68 -12.44 5.86 -11.96
N PHE A 69 -12.69 6.35 -13.18
CA PHE A 69 -13.97 6.93 -13.58
C PHE A 69 -14.69 6.14 -14.70
N LYS A 70 -14.12 5.03 -15.20
CA LYS A 70 -14.75 4.26 -16.28
C LYS A 70 -14.57 2.75 -16.09
N TRP A 71 -15.68 2.05 -15.81
CA TRP A 71 -15.84 0.60 -15.81
C TRP A 71 -17.34 0.27 -16.02
N PRO A 72 -17.69 -0.80 -16.77
CA PRO A 72 -16.79 -1.64 -17.58
C PRO A 72 -16.35 -0.93 -18.87
N TYR A 73 -15.23 -1.34 -19.46
CA TYR A 73 -14.94 -0.97 -20.85
C TYR A 73 -16.02 -1.52 -21.78
N GLU A 74 -16.56 -0.66 -22.65
CA GLU A 74 -17.60 -1.06 -23.59
C GLU A 74 -17.05 -1.93 -24.75
N SER A 75 -15.74 -1.86 -24.99
CA SER A 75 -15.03 -2.62 -26.05
C SER A 75 -13.51 -2.64 -25.86
N GLU A 76 -12.81 -3.47 -26.63
CA GLU A 76 -11.33 -3.55 -26.65
C GLU A 76 -10.67 -2.23 -27.07
N THR A 77 -11.34 -1.41 -27.88
CA THR A 77 -10.84 -0.11 -28.34
C THR A 77 -11.35 1.07 -27.52
N ASP A 78 -12.16 0.82 -26.49
CA ASP A 78 -12.75 1.88 -25.67
C ASP A 78 -11.65 2.72 -24.99
N GLY A 79 -11.64 4.03 -25.28
CA GLY A 79 -10.62 4.97 -24.82
C GLY A 79 -9.25 4.82 -25.49
N CYS A 80 -9.09 3.92 -26.47
CA CYS A 80 -7.83 3.64 -27.16
C CYS A 80 -7.84 4.18 -28.59
N VAL A 81 -7.57 5.48 -28.71
CA VAL A 81 -7.49 6.15 -30.02
C VAL A 81 -6.02 6.50 -30.31
N ALA A 82 -5.37 5.72 -31.18
CA ALA A 82 -3.95 5.95 -31.51
C ALA A 82 -3.69 7.35 -32.07
N GLY A 83 -4.65 7.92 -32.81
CA GLY A 83 -4.56 9.28 -33.36
C GLY A 83 -4.61 10.40 -32.31
N SER A 84 -4.91 10.11 -31.05
CA SER A 84 -4.89 11.09 -29.95
C SER A 84 -3.74 10.87 -28.96
N LEU A 85 -2.74 10.05 -29.29
CA LEU A 85 -1.62 9.79 -28.38
C LEU A 85 -0.80 11.05 -28.06
N ASP A 86 -0.77 12.02 -28.98
CA ASP A 86 -0.11 13.31 -28.78
C ASP A 86 -0.81 14.18 -27.73
N SER A 87 -2.10 13.94 -27.45
CA SER A 87 -2.83 14.66 -26.40
C SER A 87 -2.60 14.08 -25.01
N ILE A 88 -1.97 12.91 -24.89
CA ILE A 88 -1.56 12.32 -23.62
C ILE A 88 -0.16 12.85 -23.29
N PRO A 89 0.03 13.68 -22.25
CA PRO A 89 1.35 14.20 -21.91
C PRO A 89 2.32 13.10 -21.49
N ASN A 90 3.59 13.23 -21.90
CA ASN A 90 4.65 12.31 -21.47
C ASN A 90 5.01 12.50 -19.99
N LEU A 91 5.01 13.76 -19.54
CA LEU A 91 5.08 14.15 -18.14
C LEU A 91 3.86 15.03 -17.87
N GLU A 92 3.00 14.59 -16.96
CA GLU A 92 1.84 15.38 -16.59
C GLU A 92 2.25 16.50 -15.63
N MET A 93 1.92 17.73 -16.01
CA MET A 93 2.02 18.88 -15.11
C MET A 93 0.67 19.11 -14.42
N GLY A 94 0.69 19.29 -13.12
CA GLY A 94 -0.49 19.59 -12.30
C GLY A 94 -0.37 20.95 -11.62
N ARG A 95 -1.47 21.35 -10.99
CA ARG A 95 -1.52 22.47 -10.04
C ARG A 95 -2.08 21.92 -8.74
N LEU A 96 -1.37 22.15 -7.64
CA LEU A 96 -1.82 21.87 -6.28
C LEU A 96 -1.74 23.17 -5.49
N GLY A 97 -2.90 23.72 -5.11
CA GLY A 97 -2.98 25.10 -4.64
C GLY A 97 -2.49 26.11 -5.70
N ASP A 98 -1.57 26.98 -5.31
CA ASP A 98 -1.03 28.03 -6.19
C ASP A 98 0.22 27.60 -6.97
N ASP A 99 0.81 26.47 -6.61
CA ASP A 99 2.05 25.99 -7.22
C ASP A 99 1.78 25.04 -8.40
N ARG A 100 2.72 24.99 -9.35
CA ARG A 100 2.64 24.17 -10.56
C ARG A 100 3.91 23.36 -10.72
N GLY A 101 3.74 22.06 -10.89
CA GLY A 101 4.86 21.13 -11.02
C GLY A 101 4.41 19.82 -11.66
N HIS A 102 5.35 18.90 -11.76
CA HIS A 102 5.10 17.55 -12.22
C HIS A 102 4.20 16.82 -11.22
N HIS A 103 3.24 16.05 -11.73
CA HIS A 103 2.24 15.32 -10.95
C HIS A 103 2.41 13.81 -11.16
N ALA A 104 3.21 13.17 -10.29
CA ALA A 104 3.63 11.77 -10.45
C ALA A 104 2.47 10.78 -10.66
N LEU A 105 1.40 10.87 -9.87
CA LEU A 105 0.22 10.00 -10.04
C LEU A 105 -0.40 10.09 -11.45
N ARG A 106 -0.50 11.29 -12.04
CA ARG A 106 -1.11 11.45 -13.36
C ARG A 106 -0.20 10.92 -14.45
N THR A 107 1.11 11.15 -14.36
CA THR A 107 2.09 10.56 -15.28
C THR A 107 2.05 9.02 -15.22
N ALA A 108 2.05 8.44 -14.01
CA ALA A 108 1.92 7.00 -13.82
C ALA A 108 0.58 6.46 -14.36
N THR A 109 -0.50 7.23 -14.22
CA THR A 109 -1.82 6.88 -14.78
C THR A 109 -1.81 6.92 -16.31
N ASN A 110 -1.20 7.94 -16.93
CA ASN A 110 -1.04 8.02 -18.39
C ASN A 110 -0.26 6.80 -18.91
N LEU A 111 0.82 6.42 -18.21
CA LEU A 111 1.62 5.24 -18.56
C LEU A 111 0.79 3.95 -18.50
N LEU A 112 0.07 3.71 -17.40
CA LEU A 112 -0.84 2.56 -17.27
C LEU A 112 -1.96 2.57 -18.32
N GLN A 113 -2.51 3.74 -18.64
CA GLN A 113 -3.57 3.87 -19.63
C GLN A 113 -3.09 3.45 -21.02
N VAL A 114 -1.93 3.94 -21.47
CA VAL A 114 -1.40 3.57 -22.79
C VAL A 114 -0.97 2.10 -22.82
N LEU A 115 -0.43 1.56 -21.73
CA LEU A 115 -0.12 0.12 -21.62
C LEU A 115 -1.38 -0.75 -21.66
N SER A 116 -2.44 -0.31 -20.99
CA SER A 116 -3.75 -0.98 -21.07
C SER A 116 -4.30 -0.98 -22.49
N CYS A 117 -4.15 0.13 -23.22
CA CYS A 117 -4.51 0.19 -24.64
C CYS A 117 -3.64 -0.72 -25.51
N TYR A 118 -2.33 -0.78 -25.27
CA TYR A 118 -1.45 -1.71 -25.97
C TYR A 118 -1.91 -3.16 -25.75
N ARG A 119 -2.15 -3.58 -24.50
CA ARG A 119 -2.60 -4.95 -24.21
C ARG A 119 -3.93 -5.32 -24.89
N ARG A 120 -4.88 -4.38 -24.94
CA ARG A 120 -6.21 -4.65 -25.52
C ARG A 120 -6.24 -4.62 -27.05
N THR A 121 -5.33 -3.88 -27.68
CA THR A 121 -5.38 -3.63 -29.13
C THR A 121 -4.18 -4.16 -29.90
N ASP A 122 -3.10 -4.52 -29.21
CA ASP A 122 -1.77 -4.84 -29.74
C ASP A 122 -1.22 -3.77 -30.71
N HIS A 123 -1.73 -2.53 -30.64
CA HIS A 123 -1.35 -1.49 -31.57
C HIS A 123 -0.01 -0.86 -31.13
N PRO A 124 1.07 -0.95 -31.95
CA PRO A 124 2.43 -0.66 -31.52
C PRO A 124 2.66 0.81 -31.10
N ALA A 125 1.88 1.74 -31.64
CA ALA A 125 1.97 3.16 -31.23
C ALA A 125 1.73 3.37 -29.73
N PHE A 126 0.89 2.57 -29.07
CA PHE A 126 0.69 2.67 -27.63
C PHE A 126 1.92 2.22 -26.85
N LEU A 127 2.60 1.15 -27.29
CA LEU A 127 3.83 0.68 -26.66
C LEU A 127 4.97 1.70 -26.85
N GLU A 128 5.13 2.27 -28.03
CA GLU A 128 6.14 3.32 -28.27
C GLU A 128 5.86 4.58 -27.44
N LYS A 129 4.58 4.95 -27.28
CA LYS A 129 4.16 6.01 -26.37
C LYS A 129 4.48 5.67 -24.92
N ALA A 130 4.24 4.43 -24.48
CA ALA A 130 4.53 3.97 -23.12
C ALA A 130 6.04 4.05 -22.82
N LYS A 131 6.90 3.60 -23.73
CA LYS A 131 8.36 3.74 -23.62
C LYS A 131 8.77 5.20 -23.50
N THR A 132 8.18 6.08 -24.33
CA THR A 132 8.46 7.52 -24.29
C THR A 132 8.06 8.17 -22.97
N ILE A 133 6.87 7.83 -22.44
CA ILE A 133 6.43 8.30 -21.10
C ILE A 133 7.41 7.78 -20.03
N SER A 134 7.74 6.49 -20.07
CA SER A 134 8.68 5.86 -19.13
C SER A 134 10.03 6.55 -19.11
N ASP A 135 10.65 6.79 -20.27
CA ASP A 135 11.96 7.43 -20.37
C ASP A 135 11.96 8.82 -19.74
N GLN A 136 10.92 9.62 -20.00
CA GLN A 136 10.80 10.96 -19.41
C GLN A 136 10.49 10.89 -17.91
N PHE A 137 9.70 9.91 -17.48
CA PHE A 137 9.34 9.75 -16.07
C PHE A 137 10.54 9.32 -15.22
N ILE A 138 11.37 8.41 -15.73
CA ILE A 138 12.66 8.03 -15.12
C ILE A 138 13.63 9.20 -15.11
N ALA A 139 13.70 10.00 -16.17
CA ALA A 139 14.63 11.13 -16.25
C ALA A 139 14.44 12.18 -15.13
N ILE A 140 13.26 12.25 -14.53
CA ILE A 140 12.95 13.16 -13.41
C ILE A 140 12.82 12.43 -12.06
N SER A 141 13.03 11.13 -12.02
CA SER A 141 12.93 10.33 -10.81
C SER A 141 14.08 10.64 -9.84
N VAL A 142 13.88 10.33 -8.56
CA VAL A 142 14.88 10.49 -7.51
C VAL A 142 15.36 9.10 -7.09
N GLY A 143 16.61 8.79 -7.45
CA GLY A 143 17.28 7.57 -7.02
C GLY A 143 17.90 7.73 -5.63
N THR A 144 17.77 6.70 -4.82
CA THR A 144 18.41 6.53 -3.51
C THR A 144 19.10 5.17 -3.46
N ASP A 145 19.85 4.90 -2.39
CA ASP A 145 20.37 3.56 -2.14
C ASP A 145 19.24 2.53 -1.96
N ASP A 146 18.03 2.99 -1.61
CA ASP A 146 16.85 2.18 -1.28
C ASP A 146 15.82 2.07 -2.42
N GLY A 147 16.09 2.66 -3.60
CA GLY A 147 15.21 2.57 -4.77
C GLY A 147 14.96 3.88 -5.50
N ILE A 148 13.98 3.86 -6.41
CA ILE A 148 13.60 4.98 -7.26
C ILE A 148 12.22 5.52 -6.86
N TYR A 149 12.18 6.83 -6.59
CA TYR A 149 10.97 7.56 -6.21
C TYR A 149 10.53 8.54 -7.31
N PHE A 150 9.23 8.65 -7.52
CA PHE A 150 8.64 9.55 -8.52
C PHE A 150 8.12 10.85 -7.87
N PRO A 151 8.78 12.01 -8.10
CA PRO A 151 8.50 13.21 -7.33
C PRO A 151 7.29 13.97 -7.85
N TYR A 152 6.52 14.53 -6.92
CA TYR A 152 5.72 15.73 -7.15
C TYR A 152 6.64 16.94 -7.02
N THR A 153 6.74 17.76 -8.07
CA THR A 153 7.66 18.93 -8.07
C THR A 153 6.94 20.24 -7.78
N MET A 154 5.85 20.17 -7.03
CA MET A 154 5.07 21.32 -6.55
C MET A 154 4.70 21.15 -5.08
N GLU A 155 4.63 22.25 -4.35
CA GLU A 155 4.12 22.25 -2.98
C GLU A 155 2.65 21.82 -2.96
N TYR A 156 2.29 21.03 -1.95
CA TYR A 156 0.90 20.70 -1.68
C TYR A 156 0.54 21.00 -0.22
N LYS A 157 -0.58 21.68 0.00
CA LYS A 157 -1.17 21.87 1.32
C LYS A 157 -2.42 21.03 1.40
N ASN A 158 -2.40 20.04 2.29
CA ASN A 158 -3.56 19.20 2.59
C ASN A 158 -3.91 19.38 4.05
N LEU A 159 -5.12 19.90 4.31
CA LEU A 159 -5.57 20.23 5.67
C LEU A 159 -4.54 21.14 6.39
N ASP A 160 -3.96 20.66 7.48
CA ASP A 160 -2.94 21.35 8.29
C ASP A 160 -1.50 20.98 7.90
N ARG A 161 -1.30 20.11 6.90
CA ARG A 161 0.01 19.59 6.48
C ARG A 161 0.50 20.29 5.21
N THR A 162 1.80 20.54 5.15
CA THR A 162 2.48 21.12 3.98
C THR A 162 3.56 20.16 3.49
N PHE A 163 3.43 19.73 2.24
CA PHE A 163 4.37 18.85 1.54
C PHE A 163 5.21 19.71 0.59
N ARG A 164 6.48 19.94 0.95
CA ARG A 164 7.40 20.73 0.14
C ARG A 164 7.93 19.89 -1.01
N ALA A 165 8.05 20.50 -2.20
CA ALA A 165 8.64 19.83 -3.34
C ALA A 165 10.16 19.59 -3.14
N PRO A 166 10.70 18.45 -3.61
CA PRO A 166 9.95 17.28 -4.08
C PRO A 166 9.34 16.49 -2.91
N TRP A 167 8.11 16.00 -3.10
CA TRP A 167 7.49 15.01 -2.21
C TRP A 167 6.98 13.81 -3.00
N PHE A 168 6.65 12.71 -2.32
CA PHE A 168 6.37 11.42 -2.93
C PHE A 168 5.05 10.84 -2.41
N SER A 169 4.51 9.83 -3.10
CA SER A 169 3.22 9.23 -2.73
C SER A 169 3.24 7.72 -2.93
N GLY A 170 2.81 6.96 -1.92
CA GLY A 170 2.68 5.51 -2.04
C GLY A 170 1.68 5.08 -3.13
N LEU A 171 0.63 5.89 -3.35
CA LEU A 171 -0.32 5.69 -4.45
C LEU A 171 0.38 5.84 -5.81
N ALA A 172 1.14 6.92 -6.00
CA ALA A 172 1.88 7.15 -7.25
C ALA A 172 2.95 6.06 -7.50
N GLN A 173 3.68 5.64 -6.44
CA GLN A 173 4.64 4.54 -6.51
C GLN A 173 3.96 3.23 -6.90
N GLY A 174 2.78 2.93 -6.34
CA GLY A 174 2.02 1.73 -6.69
C GLY A 174 1.67 1.69 -8.17
N LYS A 175 1.16 2.80 -8.72
CA LYS A 175 0.83 2.88 -10.16
C LYS A 175 2.07 2.75 -11.03
N ALA A 176 3.17 3.37 -10.63
CA ALA A 176 4.43 3.24 -11.35
C ALA A 176 4.94 1.80 -11.32
N LEU A 177 4.86 1.11 -10.18
CA LEU A 177 5.25 -0.29 -10.05
C LEU A 177 4.46 -1.19 -11.02
N SER A 178 3.14 -1.08 -11.04
CA SER A 178 2.28 -1.78 -12.00
C SER A 178 2.64 -1.45 -13.46
N ALA A 179 2.98 -0.19 -13.74
CA ALA A 179 3.35 0.23 -15.09
C ALA A 179 4.67 -0.41 -15.57
N TYR A 180 5.67 -0.50 -14.70
CA TYR A 180 6.94 -1.15 -15.05
C TYR A 180 6.80 -2.68 -15.14
N VAL A 181 5.94 -3.28 -14.33
CA VAL A 181 5.53 -4.69 -14.50
C VAL A 181 4.91 -4.90 -15.89
N ASP A 182 3.97 -4.04 -16.31
CA ASP A 182 3.32 -4.15 -17.61
C ASP A 182 4.28 -3.86 -18.78
N LEU A 183 5.21 -2.91 -18.65
CA LEU A 183 6.26 -2.67 -19.65
C LEU A 183 7.19 -3.88 -19.80
N TYR A 184 7.62 -4.49 -18.69
CA TYR A 184 8.44 -5.70 -18.75
C TYR A 184 7.68 -6.84 -19.43
N ARG A 185 6.41 -7.06 -19.08
CA ARG A 185 5.59 -8.09 -19.76
C ARG A 185 5.46 -7.84 -21.26
N ALA A 186 5.20 -6.59 -21.66
CA ALA A 186 5.02 -6.20 -23.05
C ALA A 186 6.30 -6.31 -23.90
N THR A 187 7.48 -6.08 -23.29
CA THR A 187 8.75 -5.96 -24.03
C THR A 187 9.71 -7.12 -23.81
N GLN A 188 9.58 -7.83 -22.69
CA GLN A 188 10.56 -8.79 -22.17
C GLN A 188 11.96 -8.18 -21.97
N ASP A 189 12.06 -6.86 -21.86
CA ASP A 189 13.32 -6.15 -21.67
C ASP A 189 13.63 -5.99 -20.17
N ASN A 190 14.72 -6.61 -19.74
CA ASN A 190 15.19 -6.60 -18.34
C ASN A 190 15.46 -5.20 -17.78
N TYR A 191 15.61 -4.18 -18.63
CA TYR A 191 15.62 -2.79 -18.19
C TYR A 191 14.35 -2.46 -17.38
N TYR A 192 13.16 -2.80 -17.88
CA TYR A 192 11.90 -2.51 -17.18
C TYR A 192 11.70 -3.40 -15.96
N PHE A 193 12.22 -4.63 -15.97
CA PHE A 193 12.26 -5.46 -14.76
C PHE A 193 13.09 -4.80 -13.66
N THR A 194 14.27 -4.28 -14.01
CA THR A 194 15.16 -3.58 -13.08
C THR A 194 14.50 -2.32 -12.53
N LEU A 195 13.73 -1.59 -13.36
CA LEU A 195 12.92 -0.46 -12.89
C LEU A 195 11.82 -0.90 -11.93
N ALA A 196 11.09 -1.98 -12.24
CA ALA A 196 10.08 -2.53 -11.33
C ALA A 196 10.69 -2.93 -9.98
N ASP A 197 11.86 -3.57 -9.98
CA ASP A 197 12.59 -3.97 -8.78
C ASP A 197 13.00 -2.77 -7.92
N ASN A 198 13.58 -1.74 -8.55
CA ASN A 198 13.95 -0.48 -7.88
C ASN A 198 12.75 0.32 -7.34
N VAL A 199 11.56 0.16 -7.94
CA VAL A 199 10.34 0.78 -7.41
C VAL A 199 9.79 -0.06 -6.27
N PHE A 200 9.80 -1.40 -6.39
CA PHE A 200 9.37 -2.30 -5.32
C PHE A 200 10.19 -2.10 -4.03
N SER A 201 11.50 -1.87 -4.13
CA SER A 201 12.35 -1.64 -2.95
C SER A 201 11.87 -0.45 -2.08
N THR A 202 11.21 0.54 -2.68
CA THR A 202 10.62 1.69 -1.95
C THR A 202 9.47 1.31 -1.02
N PHE A 203 8.82 0.15 -1.24
CA PHE A 203 7.81 -0.41 -0.33
C PHE A 203 8.41 -1.16 0.86
N THR A 204 9.72 -1.42 0.82
CA THR A 204 10.45 -2.02 1.92
C THR A 204 11.31 -1.02 2.67
N ASN A 205 11.37 0.25 2.22
CA ASN A 205 12.07 1.33 2.89
C ASN A 205 11.10 2.08 3.81
N LEU A 206 11.28 1.92 5.12
CA LEU A 206 10.37 2.51 6.09
C LEU A 206 10.82 3.91 6.49
N TYR A 207 9.86 4.69 6.98
CA TYR A 207 10.14 5.97 7.60
C TYR A 207 11.21 5.84 8.68
N LYS A 208 12.25 6.66 8.52
CA LYS A 208 13.28 6.94 9.53
C LYS A 208 13.32 8.45 9.73
N GLU A 209 13.72 8.91 10.91
CA GLU A 209 13.93 10.35 11.21
C GLU A 209 15.15 10.91 10.43
N THR A 210 15.04 10.95 9.10
CA THR A 210 16.08 11.40 8.16
C THR A 210 15.44 12.22 7.03
N GLU A 211 16.27 12.84 6.19
CA GLU A 211 15.80 13.57 5.00
C GLU A 211 15.56 12.67 3.78
N GLN A 212 15.74 11.35 3.91
CA GLN A 212 15.52 10.41 2.81
C GLN A 212 14.02 10.29 2.48
N PRO A 213 13.67 10.11 1.20
CA PRO A 213 12.29 9.88 0.80
C PRO A 213 11.77 8.57 1.39
N TRP A 214 10.49 8.57 1.76
CA TRP A 214 9.80 7.39 2.26
C TRP A 214 8.34 7.45 1.82
N ILE A 215 7.72 6.28 1.70
CA ILE A 215 6.28 6.12 1.45
C ILE A 215 5.64 5.11 2.38
N CYS A 216 6.42 4.42 3.20
CA CYS A 216 5.95 3.34 4.05
C CYS A 216 6.37 3.55 5.50
N THR A 217 5.58 3.07 6.44
CA THR A 217 5.89 3.12 7.87
C THR A 217 5.28 1.91 8.56
N VAL A 218 5.83 1.53 9.72
CA VAL A 218 5.20 0.57 10.62
C VAL A 218 4.80 1.33 11.88
N GLU A 219 3.51 1.32 12.21
CA GLU A 219 2.96 1.97 13.41
C GLU A 219 2.09 0.97 14.16
N ASP A 220 2.35 0.80 15.45
CA ASP A 220 1.68 -0.20 16.31
C ASP A 220 1.71 -1.64 15.73
N GLY A 221 2.81 -1.98 15.04
CA GLY A 221 3.00 -3.26 14.38
C GLY A 221 2.28 -3.38 13.02
N PHE A 222 1.56 -2.37 12.55
CA PHE A 222 0.88 -2.39 11.27
C PHE A 222 1.68 -1.69 10.18
N TYR A 223 1.86 -2.37 9.05
CA TYR A 223 2.53 -1.81 7.87
C TYR A 223 1.57 -0.90 7.09
N TRP A 224 2.01 0.32 6.85
CA TRP A 224 1.26 1.37 6.15
C TRP A 224 2.00 1.86 4.91
N ILE A 225 1.24 2.05 3.83
CA ILE A 225 1.63 2.80 2.63
C ILE A 225 0.94 4.16 2.68
N GLU A 226 1.71 5.23 2.84
CA GLU A 226 1.21 6.60 2.93
C GLU A 226 1.00 7.22 1.55
N GLU A 227 -0.23 7.63 1.23
CA GLU A 227 -0.50 8.48 0.05
C GLU A 227 0.24 9.82 0.16
N TYR A 228 0.26 10.38 1.37
CA TYR A 228 0.93 11.64 1.71
C TYR A 228 1.88 11.43 2.91
N PRO A 229 3.14 11.01 2.66
CA PRO A 229 4.11 10.70 3.70
C PRO A 229 4.32 11.88 4.65
N SER A 230 3.79 11.77 5.86
CA SER A 230 3.83 12.81 6.89
C SER A 230 3.85 12.21 8.29
N LYS A 231 4.26 13.01 9.29
CA LYS A 231 4.21 12.65 10.72
C LYS A 231 3.44 13.72 11.51
N PRO A 232 2.42 13.35 12.33
CA PRO A 232 1.83 12.01 12.45
C PRO A 232 1.32 11.46 11.10
N SER A 233 1.26 10.15 10.90
CA SER A 233 0.81 9.56 9.62
C SER A 233 -0.69 9.79 9.40
N SER A 234 -1.13 9.85 8.15
CA SER A 234 -2.54 10.13 7.81
C SER A 234 -3.37 8.88 7.58
N HIS A 235 -2.73 7.82 7.09
CA HIS A 235 -3.37 6.56 6.75
C HIS A 235 -4.55 6.78 5.79
N VAL A 236 -4.30 7.41 4.64
CA VAL A 236 -5.34 7.64 3.62
C VAL A 236 -5.75 6.31 2.98
N LEU A 237 -7.04 5.96 3.12
CA LEU A 237 -7.57 4.65 2.74
C LEU A 237 -7.35 4.34 1.26
N ASN A 238 -7.80 5.25 0.40
CA ASN A 238 -7.75 5.00 -1.04
C ASN A 238 -6.31 4.78 -1.52
N GLY A 239 -5.38 5.63 -1.10
CA GLY A 239 -3.99 5.57 -1.52
C GLY A 239 -3.23 4.37 -0.96
N PHE A 240 -3.57 3.93 0.26
CA PHE A 240 -3.05 2.68 0.82
C PHE A 240 -3.47 1.48 -0.05
N ASN A 241 -4.78 1.30 -0.27
CA ASN A 241 -5.31 0.19 -1.05
C ASN A 241 -4.77 0.19 -2.48
N MET A 242 -4.69 1.36 -3.10
CA MET A 242 -4.06 1.58 -4.41
C MET A 242 -2.59 1.17 -4.42
N GLY A 243 -1.80 1.59 -3.42
CA GLY A 243 -0.40 1.19 -3.28
C GLY A 243 -0.21 -0.33 -3.24
N LEU A 244 -1.08 -1.04 -2.51
CA LEU A 244 -1.04 -2.51 -2.42
C LEU A 244 -1.21 -3.23 -3.76
N TRP A 245 -2.01 -2.68 -4.68
CA TRP A 245 -2.15 -3.28 -6.02
C TRP A 245 -0.84 -3.28 -6.82
N GLY A 246 0.00 -2.26 -6.63
CA GLY A 246 1.35 -2.25 -7.20
C GLY A 246 2.21 -3.40 -6.66
N VAL A 247 2.17 -3.64 -5.35
CA VAL A 247 2.88 -4.75 -4.70
C VAL A 247 2.35 -6.10 -5.18
N TYR A 248 1.03 -6.26 -5.26
CA TYR A 248 0.38 -7.45 -5.81
C TYR A 248 0.81 -7.72 -7.25
N ASP A 249 0.88 -6.68 -8.09
CA ASP A 249 1.30 -6.81 -9.48
C ASP A 249 2.74 -7.30 -9.62
N TYR A 250 3.63 -6.78 -8.77
CA TYR A 250 5.03 -7.18 -8.72
C TYR A 250 5.20 -8.60 -8.17
N TRP A 251 4.48 -8.98 -7.11
CA TRP A 251 4.46 -10.38 -6.64
C TRP A 251 3.97 -11.33 -7.73
N MET A 252 2.88 -10.99 -8.41
CA MET A 252 2.33 -11.76 -9.53
C MET A 252 3.29 -11.88 -10.72
N LEU A 253 4.25 -10.97 -10.86
CA LEU A 253 5.30 -11.06 -11.87
C LEU A 253 6.46 -11.95 -11.42
N THR A 254 6.85 -11.87 -10.16
CA THR A 254 8.15 -12.36 -9.66
C THR A 254 8.08 -13.62 -8.81
N ASP A 255 6.92 -13.92 -8.24
CA ASP A 255 6.74 -14.89 -7.15
C ASP A 255 7.72 -14.65 -5.97
N SER A 256 8.13 -13.40 -5.78
CA SER A 256 9.06 -13.01 -4.71
C SER A 256 8.43 -13.21 -3.34
N GLU A 257 9.06 -14.03 -2.50
CA GLU A 257 8.65 -14.22 -1.09
C GLU A 257 8.62 -12.88 -0.36
N ARG A 258 9.58 -11.99 -0.66
CA ARG A 258 9.62 -10.67 -0.04
C ARG A 258 8.43 -9.79 -0.45
N ALA A 259 8.04 -9.82 -1.72
CA ALA A 259 6.86 -9.09 -2.19
C ALA A 259 5.58 -9.64 -1.58
N ARG A 260 5.51 -10.96 -1.41
CA ARG A 260 4.42 -11.65 -0.73
C ARG A 260 4.32 -11.23 0.75
N GLU A 261 5.44 -11.20 1.48
CA GLU A 261 5.46 -10.75 2.89
C GLU A 261 4.91 -9.32 3.03
N VAL A 262 5.37 -8.38 2.20
CA VAL A 262 4.89 -6.98 2.23
C VAL A 262 3.39 -6.90 1.92
N LEU A 263 2.93 -7.66 0.92
CA LEU A 263 1.51 -7.75 0.57
C LEU A 263 0.67 -8.31 1.72
N GLU A 264 1.10 -9.43 2.33
CA GLU A 264 0.42 -10.06 3.46
C GLU A 264 0.36 -9.13 4.68
N CYS A 265 1.44 -8.39 4.97
CA CYS A 265 1.43 -7.36 6.02
C CYS A 265 0.40 -6.26 5.72
N GLY A 266 0.33 -5.78 4.48
CA GLY A 266 -0.63 -4.76 4.08
C GLY A 266 -2.10 -5.23 4.11
N LEU A 267 -2.36 -6.46 3.65
CA LEU A 267 -3.69 -7.07 3.73
C LEU A 267 -4.12 -7.28 5.18
N LEU A 268 -3.21 -7.71 6.05
CA LEU A 268 -3.48 -7.84 7.48
C LEU A 268 -3.77 -6.47 8.11
N THR A 269 -2.94 -5.45 7.83
CA THR A 269 -3.21 -4.07 8.26
C THR A 269 -4.62 -3.65 7.89
N MET A 270 -5.03 -3.83 6.62
CA MET A 270 -6.34 -3.39 6.20
C MET A 270 -7.47 -4.20 6.84
N SER A 271 -7.32 -5.52 7.01
CA SER A 271 -8.32 -6.36 7.68
C SER A 271 -8.55 -5.91 9.13
N GLU A 272 -7.48 -5.60 9.85
CA GLU A 272 -7.53 -5.18 11.26
C GLU A 272 -7.97 -3.71 11.45
N LYS A 273 -7.79 -2.87 10.42
CA LYS A 273 -7.99 -1.41 10.52
C LYS A 273 -9.18 -0.89 9.74
N MET A 274 -9.75 -1.67 8.82
CA MET A 274 -10.84 -1.21 7.93
C MET A 274 -12.03 -0.64 8.70
N SER A 275 -12.40 -1.22 9.85
CA SER A 275 -13.52 -0.74 10.65
C SER A 275 -13.34 0.69 11.17
N GLU A 276 -12.11 1.17 11.32
CA GLU A 276 -11.81 2.53 11.73
C GLU A 276 -12.19 3.57 10.65
N TYR A 277 -12.28 3.15 9.38
CA TYR A 277 -12.76 3.99 8.28
C TYR A 277 -14.28 4.01 8.13
N ARG A 278 -15.01 3.19 8.89
CA ARG A 278 -16.45 3.11 8.80
C ARG A 278 -17.11 4.25 9.57
N ASN A 279 -18.06 4.91 8.92
CA ASN A 279 -18.92 5.92 9.53
C ASN A 279 -20.37 5.43 9.41
N VAL A 280 -20.89 4.80 10.47
CA VAL A 280 -22.19 4.12 10.43
C VAL A 280 -23.31 5.08 10.03
N GLY A 281 -24.04 4.74 8.96
CA GLY A 281 -25.10 5.58 8.39
C GLY A 281 -24.62 6.82 7.63
N GLY A 282 -23.33 6.91 7.31
CA GLY A 282 -22.73 7.99 6.55
C GLY A 282 -21.65 7.50 5.57
N ARG A 283 -20.94 8.45 4.96
CA ARG A 283 -19.81 8.12 4.08
C ARG A 283 -18.59 7.77 4.93
N SER A 284 -17.88 6.72 4.53
CA SER A 284 -16.58 6.31 5.09
C SER A 284 -15.60 7.48 5.26
N TYR A 285 -14.68 7.37 6.21
CA TYR A 285 -13.57 8.31 6.34
C TYR A 285 -12.54 8.14 5.23
N TYR A 286 -11.94 9.26 4.81
CA TYR A 286 -10.88 9.33 3.81
C TYR A 286 -9.51 8.94 4.38
N SER A 287 -9.25 9.35 5.62
CA SER A 287 -8.01 9.15 6.39
C SER A 287 -8.37 8.86 7.85
N LEU A 288 -7.44 8.28 8.62
CA LEU A 288 -7.62 8.06 10.06
C LEU A 288 -7.16 9.27 10.88
N ASP A 289 -6.14 10.01 10.42
CA ASP A 289 -5.67 11.22 11.10
C ASP A 289 -5.39 12.39 10.13
N PRO A 290 -6.20 13.46 10.17
CA PRO A 290 -7.48 13.53 10.87
C PRO A 290 -8.53 12.63 10.21
N ALA A 291 -9.52 12.19 10.99
CA ALA A 291 -10.70 11.51 10.45
C ALA A 291 -11.57 12.50 9.65
N VAL A 292 -11.53 12.38 8.31
CA VAL A 292 -12.26 13.28 7.40
C VAL A 292 -13.31 12.49 6.65
N GLU A 293 -14.58 12.88 6.76
CA GLU A 293 -15.65 12.25 5.98
C GLU A 293 -15.39 12.47 4.48
N THR A 294 -15.50 11.40 3.71
CA THR A 294 -15.13 11.45 2.30
C THR A 294 -16.24 12.01 1.41
N SER A 295 -15.89 12.38 0.17
CA SER A 295 -16.89 12.76 -0.85
C SER A 295 -17.69 11.53 -1.31
N GLU A 296 -18.85 11.73 -1.96
CA GLU A 296 -19.61 10.58 -2.50
C GLU A 296 -18.78 9.74 -3.48
N PHE A 297 -17.97 10.39 -4.32
CA PHE A 297 -17.08 9.72 -5.25
C PHE A 297 -16.12 8.77 -4.53
N TYR A 298 -15.43 9.26 -3.49
CA TYR A 298 -14.46 8.45 -2.78
C TYR A 298 -15.10 7.36 -1.93
N HIS A 299 -16.32 7.57 -1.42
CA HIS A 299 -17.03 6.51 -0.72
C HIS A 299 -17.33 5.33 -1.65
N ARG A 300 -17.81 5.61 -2.87
CA ARG A 300 -18.01 4.59 -3.92
C ARG A 300 -16.68 3.93 -4.31
N LEU A 301 -15.60 4.71 -4.38
CA LEU A 301 -14.27 4.15 -4.64
C LEU A 301 -13.84 3.19 -3.52
N HIS A 302 -14.04 3.55 -2.25
CA HIS A 302 -13.70 2.68 -1.12
C HIS A 302 -14.49 1.36 -1.17
N VAL A 303 -15.80 1.42 -1.41
CA VAL A 303 -16.63 0.21 -1.63
C VAL A 303 -15.98 -0.68 -2.69
N ARG A 304 -15.70 -0.12 -3.89
CA ARG A 304 -15.09 -0.88 -4.99
C ARG A 304 -13.70 -1.41 -4.64
N GLN A 305 -12.89 -0.67 -3.89
CA GLN A 305 -11.58 -1.14 -3.46
C GLN A 305 -11.68 -2.37 -2.57
N PHE A 306 -12.62 -2.39 -1.62
CA PHE A 306 -12.82 -3.53 -0.74
C PHE A 306 -13.40 -4.75 -1.47
N GLU A 307 -14.28 -4.57 -2.45
CA GLU A 307 -14.72 -5.69 -3.31
C GLU A 307 -13.55 -6.33 -4.05
N GLU A 308 -12.64 -5.51 -4.58
CA GLU A 308 -11.48 -5.99 -5.33
C GLU A 308 -10.44 -6.63 -4.41
N LEU A 309 -10.28 -6.12 -3.18
CA LEU A 309 -9.50 -6.79 -2.14
C LEU A 309 -10.11 -8.15 -1.77
N GLY A 310 -11.44 -8.25 -1.68
CA GLY A 310 -12.14 -9.53 -1.46
C GLY A 310 -11.89 -10.56 -2.54
N LYS A 311 -11.74 -10.14 -3.82
CA LYS A 311 -11.38 -11.05 -4.91
C LYS A 311 -9.97 -11.64 -4.75
N ILE A 312 -9.01 -10.87 -4.24
CA ILE A 312 -7.64 -11.35 -4.02
C ILE A 312 -7.46 -12.05 -2.67
N CYS A 313 -8.27 -11.73 -1.65
CA CYS A 313 -8.17 -12.28 -0.30
C CYS A 313 -9.53 -12.34 0.39
N ASP A 314 -10.23 -13.47 0.23
CA ASP A 314 -11.60 -13.66 0.74
C ASP A 314 -11.63 -13.89 2.27
N GLY A 315 -10.54 -14.39 2.86
CA GLY A 315 -10.48 -14.76 4.28
C GLY A 315 -10.51 -13.59 5.28
N ASN A 316 -10.42 -12.34 4.80
CA ASN A 316 -10.18 -11.16 5.62
C ASN A 316 -11.42 -10.27 5.85
N GLY A 317 -12.59 -10.68 5.35
CA GLY A 317 -13.83 -9.94 5.55
C GLY A 317 -14.01 -8.69 4.67
N PHE A 318 -13.20 -8.52 3.62
CA PHE A 318 -13.25 -7.32 2.77
C PHE A 318 -14.55 -7.18 1.99
N SER A 319 -15.09 -8.29 1.47
CA SER A 319 -16.36 -8.32 0.75
C SER A 319 -17.53 -7.90 1.66
N GLU A 320 -17.55 -8.43 2.88
CA GLU A 320 -18.52 -8.08 3.91
C GLU A 320 -18.42 -6.61 4.28
N PHE A 321 -17.20 -6.09 4.44
CA PHE A 321 -16.99 -4.67 4.75
C PHE A 321 -17.43 -3.75 3.60
N ALA A 322 -17.21 -4.14 2.34
CA ALA A 322 -17.74 -3.41 1.19
C ALA A 322 -19.27 -3.31 1.25
N ASP A 323 -19.96 -4.39 1.63
CA ASP A 323 -21.40 -4.41 1.80
C ASP A 323 -21.88 -3.58 3.00
N GLU A 324 -21.08 -3.49 4.07
CA GLU A 324 -21.35 -2.58 5.18
C GLU A 324 -21.28 -1.12 4.76
N LEU A 325 -20.22 -0.73 4.04
CA LEU A 325 -20.08 0.62 3.51
C LEU A 325 -21.24 0.97 2.57
N ARG A 326 -21.63 0.05 1.67
CA ARG A 326 -22.83 0.24 0.84
C ARG A 326 -24.07 0.46 1.68
N ARG A 327 -24.30 -0.35 2.71
CA ARG A 327 -25.47 -0.20 3.59
C ARG A 327 -25.47 1.13 4.34
N ASP A 328 -24.31 1.63 4.75
CA ASP A 328 -24.21 2.91 5.48
C ASP A 328 -24.57 4.11 4.62
N PHE A 329 -24.22 4.08 3.33
CA PHE A 329 -24.59 5.13 2.38
C PHE A 329 -24.79 4.50 1.00
N TRP A 330 -26.03 4.19 0.64
CA TRP A 330 -26.43 3.67 -0.68
C TRP A 330 -27.34 4.67 -1.41
N LYS A 331 -27.20 4.75 -2.73
CA LYS A 331 -28.22 5.37 -3.58
C LYS A 331 -28.59 4.43 -4.73
N GLU A 332 -29.88 4.34 -5.05
CA GLU A 332 -30.40 3.49 -6.14
C GLU A 332 -29.78 3.81 -7.51
N GLU A 333 -29.36 5.05 -7.72
CA GLU A 333 -28.67 5.53 -8.92
C GLU A 333 -27.22 5.02 -9.07
N TRP A 334 -26.73 4.20 -8.13
CA TRP A 334 -25.41 3.58 -8.19
C TRP A 334 -25.40 2.15 -8.72
N ASN A 335 -26.55 1.63 -9.16
CA ASN A 335 -26.54 0.42 -9.97
C ASN A 335 -25.73 0.72 -11.23
N ASP A 336 -24.62 0.00 -11.40
CA ASP A 336 -23.72 0.15 -12.54
C ASP A 336 -24.48 -0.21 -13.84
N ASP A 337 -24.66 0.78 -14.71
CA ASP A 337 -24.69 0.58 -16.17
C ASP A 337 -23.27 0.28 -16.67
#